data_AF-Q2CA51-F1
#
_entry.id   AF-Q2CA51-F1
#
_cell.length_a   1.000
_cell.length_b   1.000
_cell.length_c   1.000
_cell.angle_alpha   90.00
_cell.angle_beta   90.00
_cell.angle_gamma   90.00
#
_symmetry.space_group_name_H-M   'P 1'
#
loop_
_entity.id
_entity.type
_entity.pdbx_description
1 polymer ?
#
loop_
_entity_poly.entity_id
_entity_poly.type
_entity_poly.pdbx_seq_one_letter_code
_entity_poly.pdbx_strand_id
1 'polypeptide(L)'
;MVQQLALIPEPPLAALALILAAALLRFWSKLHDLLHRRRQVAEGRRRCELPRAQTPPVAQDVAELQEIVRALFDGGRWDALAEVLGMLASTPSPASDGRDLYQVAVDAALSSLREAPGPAAVREMLDAYAAAAATGSPRLEALRFRALSLALRRTRAVGGGAADALARGFAEDIEDAADRSHLRASRVPCIGEALYHASTVLPGAPDRTAARLRAWIEADLANPRPYLHHAAHLGALPDSAGPLSAHLAETDAACRRFDGPATSIAARLAAAADRPLAALPGHDPEALLRWLEAIADAPGGQVLANRLAAKALADGDEALARGALYRGLRLWITDLWQDHGRFYALYARTFRGASRKRGAAVAAAPAA
;
A
#
# COMPACT_ATOMS: atom_id res chain seq x y z
N MET A 1 15.82 56.44 8.55
CA MET A 1 15.16 55.13 8.72
C MET A 1 14.42 54.80 7.42
N VAL A 2 15.10 54.16 6.46
CA VAL A 2 14.52 53.56 5.25
C VAL A 2 15.36 52.32 4.91
N GLN A 3 14.65 51.28 4.51
CA GLN A 3 15.00 49.86 4.43
C GLN A 3 16.18 49.51 3.51
N GLN A 4 17.05 48.61 3.97
CA GLN A 4 17.87 47.75 3.10
C GLN A 4 17.07 46.48 2.79
N LEU A 5 16.51 46.42 1.58
CA LEU A 5 16.06 45.17 0.95
C LEU A 5 17.32 44.40 0.53
N ALA A 6 17.60 43.30 1.22
CA ALA A 6 18.65 42.37 0.82
C ALA A 6 18.23 41.68 -0.50
N LEU A 7 19.00 41.95 -1.56
CA LEU A 7 18.96 41.22 -2.82
C LEU A 7 19.28 39.74 -2.55
N ILE A 8 18.31 38.87 -2.80
CA ILE A 8 18.52 37.42 -2.89
C ILE A 8 19.23 37.19 -4.23
N PRO A 9 20.48 36.67 -4.26
CA PRO A 9 21.17 36.43 -5.53
C PRO A 9 20.52 35.25 -6.26
N GLU A 10 20.07 35.48 -7.49
CA GLU A 10 19.65 34.37 -8.37
C GLU A 10 20.84 33.46 -8.68
N PRO A 11 20.68 32.13 -8.65
CA PRO A 11 21.77 31.22 -8.95
C PRO A 11 22.22 31.41 -10.40
N PRO A 12 23.53 31.54 -10.68
CA PRO A 12 24.01 31.73 -12.05
C PRO A 12 23.61 30.54 -12.92
N LEU A 13 23.27 30.78 -14.19
CA LEU A 13 22.88 29.76 -15.18
C LEU A 13 23.83 28.54 -15.23
N ALA A 14 25.11 28.74 -14.90
CA ALA A 14 26.10 27.68 -14.76
C ALA A 14 25.82 26.69 -13.61
N ALA A 15 25.30 27.17 -12.47
CA ALA A 15 24.90 26.34 -11.33
C ALA A 15 23.65 25.50 -11.65
N LEU A 16 22.68 26.09 -12.36
CA LEU A 16 21.51 25.35 -12.87
C LEU A 16 21.91 24.29 -13.90
N ALA A 17 22.83 24.60 -14.81
CA ALA A 17 23.36 23.63 -15.79
C ALA A 17 24.11 22.47 -15.12
N LEU A 18 24.88 22.73 -14.05
CA LEU A 18 25.56 21.71 -13.25
C LEU A 18 24.59 20.81 -12.49
N ILE A 19 23.52 21.38 -11.90
CA ILE A 19 22.47 20.62 -11.24
C ILE A 19 21.73 19.73 -12.25
N LEU A 20 21.44 20.25 -13.45
CA LEU A 20 20.77 19.51 -14.52
C LEU A 20 21.65 18.37 -15.06
N ALA A 21 22.94 18.62 -15.25
CA ALA A 21 23.91 17.61 -15.68
C ALA A 21 24.10 16.51 -14.62
N ALA A 22 24.17 16.88 -13.33
CA ALA A 22 24.21 15.93 -12.23
C ALA A 22 22.91 15.10 -12.13
N ALA A 23 21.76 15.72 -12.35
CA ALA A 23 20.47 15.03 -12.39
C ALA A 23 20.38 14.04 -13.57
N LEU A 24 20.86 14.42 -14.76
CA LEU A 24 20.90 13.54 -15.94
C LEU A 24 21.89 12.38 -15.77
N LEU A 25 23.09 12.62 -15.24
CA LEU A 25 24.05 11.56 -14.93
C LEU A 25 23.49 10.58 -13.89
N ARG A 26 22.80 11.10 -12.86
CA ARG A 26 22.15 10.29 -11.83
C ARG A 26 20.90 9.57 -12.36
N PHE A 27 20.23 10.11 -13.37
CA PHE A 27 19.15 9.44 -14.09
C PHE A 27 19.68 8.28 -14.96
N TRP A 28 20.79 8.49 -15.66
CA TRP A 28 21.46 7.46 -16.45
C TRP A 28 22.05 6.34 -15.58
N SER A 29 22.63 6.67 -14.41
CA SER A 29 23.07 5.65 -13.46
C SER A 29 21.89 4.84 -12.91
N LYS A 30 20.77 5.50 -12.59
CA LYS A 30 19.53 4.82 -12.17
C LYS A 30 18.95 3.92 -13.26
N LEU A 31 19.01 4.33 -14.53
CA LEU A 31 18.58 3.51 -15.66
C LEU A 31 19.48 2.28 -15.82
N HIS A 32 20.79 2.45 -15.64
CA HIS A 32 21.76 1.35 -15.66
C HIS A 32 21.51 0.37 -14.50
N ASP A 33 21.30 0.85 -13.28
CA ASP A 33 20.98 0.04 -12.11
C ASP A 33 19.66 -0.71 -12.27
N LEU A 34 18.66 -0.09 -12.90
CA LEU A 34 17.37 -0.70 -13.19
C LEU A 34 17.49 -1.82 -14.23
N LEU A 35 18.28 -1.62 -15.28
CA LEU A 35 18.59 -2.66 -16.27
C LEU A 35 19.44 -3.79 -15.69
N HIS A 36 20.40 -3.45 -14.81
CA HIS A 36 21.25 -4.42 -14.14
C HIS A 36 20.47 -5.25 -13.12
N ARG A 37 19.54 -4.63 -12.37
CA ARG A 37 18.55 -5.32 -11.53
C ARG A 37 17.63 -6.22 -12.36
N ARG A 38 17.13 -5.77 -13.51
CA ARG A 38 16.29 -6.61 -14.40
C ARG A 38 17.06 -7.84 -14.90
N ARG A 39 18.34 -7.69 -15.24
CA ARG A 39 19.23 -8.83 -15.56
C ARG A 39 19.46 -9.75 -14.37
N GLN A 40 19.80 -9.22 -13.20
CA GLN A 40 19.98 -10.01 -11.98
C GLN A 40 18.69 -10.71 -11.53
N VAL A 41 17.52 -10.11 -11.77
CA VAL A 41 16.21 -10.71 -11.56
C VAL A 41 15.96 -11.83 -12.57
N ALA A 42 16.33 -11.64 -13.84
CA ALA A 42 16.25 -12.67 -14.88
C ALA A 42 17.22 -13.84 -14.63
N GLU A 43 18.39 -13.59 -14.06
CA GLU A 43 19.35 -14.62 -13.63
C GLU A 43 18.95 -15.27 -12.30
N GLY A 44 18.36 -14.51 -11.38
CA GLY A 44 17.75 -15.00 -10.14
C GLY A 44 16.58 -15.95 -10.39
N ARG A 45 15.82 -15.74 -11.47
CA ARG A 45 14.78 -16.69 -11.96
C ARG A 45 15.35 -18.08 -12.30
N ARG A 46 16.67 -18.22 -12.54
CA ARG A 46 17.29 -19.50 -12.95
C ARG A 46 17.87 -20.33 -11.81
N ARG A 47 18.02 -19.81 -10.58
CA ARG A 47 18.66 -20.51 -9.46
C ARG A 47 17.78 -20.46 -8.21
N CYS A 48 16.82 -21.38 -8.11
CA CYS A 48 15.98 -21.48 -6.92
C CYS A 48 16.47 -22.60 -5.99
N GLU A 49 17.32 -22.22 -5.03
CA GLU A 49 17.57 -22.92 -3.76
C GLU A 49 17.73 -21.86 -2.63
N LEU A 50 16.60 -21.25 -2.21
CA LEU A 50 16.53 -19.99 -1.42
C LEU A 50 17.28 -20.00 -0.07
N PRO A 51 17.84 -18.85 0.36
CA PRO A 51 17.10 -17.98 1.29
C PRO A 51 17.16 -16.49 0.91
N ARG A 52 16.16 -15.68 1.27
CA ARG A 52 16.25 -14.21 1.25
C ARG A 52 15.20 -13.53 2.14
N ALA A 53 15.60 -12.30 2.52
CA ALA A 53 15.15 -11.30 3.51
C ALA A 53 13.78 -11.42 4.22
N GLN A 54 13.77 -11.08 5.52
CA GLN A 54 12.55 -10.96 6.35
C GLN A 54 11.53 -9.99 5.73
N THR A 55 12.03 -8.95 5.06
CA THR A 55 11.29 -7.93 4.33
C THR A 55 11.99 -7.66 2.99
N PRO A 56 11.28 -7.41 1.87
CA PRO A 56 11.94 -6.92 0.66
C PRO A 56 12.74 -5.67 1.05
N PRO A 57 14.00 -5.50 0.60
CA PRO A 57 14.79 -4.35 1.01
C PRO A 57 13.98 -3.10 0.69
N VAL A 58 13.62 -2.37 1.74
CA VAL A 58 13.02 -1.05 1.59
C VAL A 58 13.99 -0.29 0.71
N ALA A 59 13.50 0.20 -0.42
CA ALA A 59 14.37 0.93 -1.31
C ALA A 59 14.99 2.09 -0.52
N GLN A 60 16.28 2.35 -0.73
CA GLN A 60 17.04 3.28 0.12
C GLN A 60 16.38 4.66 0.19
N ASP A 61 15.78 5.10 -0.92
CA ASP A 61 14.97 6.31 -1.01
C ASP A 61 13.73 6.30 -0.08
N VAL A 62 13.07 5.15 0.07
CA VAL A 62 11.97 4.99 1.02
C VAL A 62 12.47 4.97 2.46
N ALA A 63 13.54 4.25 2.77
CA ALA A 63 14.05 4.15 4.14
C ALA A 63 14.51 5.53 4.64
N GLU A 64 15.27 6.24 3.81
CA GLU A 64 15.71 7.61 4.07
C GLU A 64 14.53 8.56 4.25
N LEU A 65 13.53 8.51 3.35
CA LEU A 65 12.33 9.34 3.48
C LEU A 65 11.55 9.03 4.77
N GLN A 66 11.43 7.76 5.15
CA GLN A 66 10.76 7.36 6.38
C GLN A 66 11.48 7.88 7.62
N GLU A 67 12.81 7.81 7.65
CA GLU A 67 13.64 8.34 8.72
C GLU A 67 13.50 9.86 8.84
N ILE A 68 13.64 10.59 7.72
CA ILE A 68 13.50 12.05 7.69
C ILE A 68 12.12 12.46 8.20
N VAL A 69 11.05 11.85 7.67
CA VAL A 69 9.68 12.24 8.03
C VAL A 69 9.38 11.95 9.50
N ARG A 70 9.84 10.82 10.03
CA ARG A 70 9.72 10.51 11.46
C ARG A 70 10.46 11.53 12.33
N ALA A 71 11.71 11.83 11.99
CA ALA A 71 12.50 12.82 12.74
C ALA A 71 11.87 14.22 12.71
N LEU A 72 11.29 14.62 11.57
CA LEU A 72 10.56 15.89 11.46
C LEU A 72 9.29 15.90 12.32
N PHE A 73 8.53 14.80 12.33
CA PHE A 73 7.32 14.70 13.12
C PHE A 73 7.61 14.67 14.62
N ASP A 74 8.52 13.79 15.07
CA ASP A 74 8.88 13.63 16.48
C ASP A 74 9.58 14.87 17.04
N GLY A 75 10.32 15.59 16.19
CA GLY A 75 10.97 16.86 16.53
C GLY A 75 10.04 18.09 16.48
N GLY A 76 8.75 17.92 16.18
CA GLY A 76 7.79 19.02 16.09
C GLY A 76 8.11 20.04 14.98
N ARG A 77 8.86 19.63 13.95
CA ARG A 77 9.31 20.50 12.85
C ARG A 77 8.22 20.63 11.78
N TRP A 78 7.07 21.19 12.17
CA TRP A 78 5.84 21.21 11.38
C TRP A 78 5.99 21.87 10.01
N ASP A 79 6.64 23.02 9.94
CA ASP A 79 6.80 23.74 8.66
C ASP A 79 7.61 22.92 7.65
N ALA A 80 8.73 22.33 8.08
CA ALA A 80 9.55 21.48 7.24
C ALA A 80 8.81 20.19 6.82
N LEU A 81 8.02 19.59 7.72
CA LEU A 81 7.17 18.46 7.37
C LEU A 81 6.11 18.85 6.34
N ALA A 82 5.48 20.02 6.49
CA ALA A 82 4.50 20.55 5.55
C ALA A 82 5.11 20.78 4.15
N GLU A 83 6.32 21.32 4.08
CA GLU A 83 7.06 21.51 2.83
C GLU A 83 7.37 20.17 2.14
N VAL A 84 7.88 19.18 2.89
CA VAL A 84 8.17 17.83 2.35
C VAL A 84 6.89 17.18 1.80
N LEU A 85 5.81 17.18 2.59
CA LEU A 85 4.52 16.64 2.14
C LEU A 85 3.93 17.44 0.97
N GLY A 86 4.16 18.74 0.93
CA GLY A 86 3.75 19.64 -0.15
C GLY A 86 4.44 19.31 -1.47
N MET A 87 5.77 19.15 -1.43
CA MET A 87 6.60 18.78 -2.57
C MET A 87 6.23 17.40 -3.12
N LEU A 88 6.06 16.40 -2.25
CA LEU A 88 5.70 15.04 -2.67
C LEU A 88 4.30 14.97 -3.27
N ALA A 89 3.36 15.77 -2.75
CA ALA A 89 2.01 15.84 -3.30
C ALA A 89 1.92 16.60 -4.63
N SER A 90 2.79 17.59 -4.88
CA SER A 90 2.83 18.33 -6.15
C SER A 90 3.63 17.60 -7.24
N THR A 91 4.56 16.72 -6.83
CA THR A 91 5.41 15.94 -7.74
C THR A 91 5.31 14.45 -7.41
N PRO A 92 4.17 13.81 -7.73
CA PRO A 92 3.97 12.38 -7.47
C PRO A 92 5.10 11.58 -8.11
N SER A 93 5.87 10.90 -7.28
CA SER A 93 7.05 10.17 -7.72
C SER A 93 6.98 8.76 -7.12
N PRO A 94 7.00 7.71 -7.96
CA PRO A 94 7.11 6.36 -7.43
C PRO A 94 8.51 6.18 -6.83
N ALA A 95 8.55 5.60 -5.64
CA ALA A 95 9.75 5.06 -5.05
C ALA A 95 10.36 3.97 -5.94
N SER A 96 11.61 3.63 -5.70
CA SER A 96 12.27 2.54 -6.44
C SER A 96 11.65 1.16 -6.20
N ASP A 97 10.77 1.02 -5.21
CA ASP A 97 9.93 -0.17 -4.97
C ASP A 97 8.49 -0.05 -5.50
N GLY A 98 8.18 1.07 -6.17
CA GLY A 98 6.90 1.34 -6.83
C GLY A 98 5.83 1.97 -5.95
N ARG A 99 6.09 2.18 -4.66
CA ARG A 99 5.15 2.88 -3.78
C ARG A 99 5.16 4.37 -4.08
N ASP A 100 4.01 5.02 -3.97
CA ASP A 100 3.94 6.48 -4.01
C ASP A 100 4.68 7.08 -2.79
N LEU A 101 5.70 7.89 -3.05
CA LEU A 101 6.50 8.52 -2.00
C LEU A 101 5.67 9.43 -1.09
N TYR A 102 4.61 10.07 -1.59
CA TYR A 102 3.70 10.84 -0.75
C TYR A 102 3.00 9.95 0.28
N GLN A 103 2.47 8.80 -0.15
CA GLN A 103 1.84 7.83 0.76
C GLN A 103 2.86 7.24 1.74
N VAL A 104 4.10 6.99 1.30
CA VAL A 104 5.19 6.54 2.17
C VAL A 104 5.48 7.56 3.27
N ALA A 105 5.58 8.85 2.94
CA ALA A 105 5.81 9.91 3.90
C ALA A 105 4.63 10.04 4.88
N VAL A 106 3.40 10.07 4.38
CA VAL A 106 2.20 10.11 5.24
C VAL A 106 2.16 8.92 6.18
N ASP A 107 2.41 7.71 5.69
CA ASP A 107 2.44 6.52 6.53
C ASP A 107 3.59 6.62 7.56
N ALA A 108 4.78 7.11 7.18
CA ALA A 108 5.90 7.31 8.11
C ALA A 108 5.56 8.25 9.27
N ALA A 109 4.91 9.38 8.99
CA ALA A 109 4.44 10.32 10.01
C ALA A 109 3.37 9.71 10.94
N LEU A 110 2.78 8.57 10.56
CA LEU A 110 1.76 7.86 11.32
C LEU A 110 2.30 6.59 12.00
N SER A 111 3.62 6.34 12.01
CA SER A 111 4.17 5.11 12.57
C SER A 111 3.87 4.96 14.06
N SER A 112 4.03 6.03 14.84
CA SER A 112 3.80 6.01 16.28
C SER A 112 2.34 5.65 16.60
N LEU A 113 1.38 6.18 15.82
CA LEU A 113 -0.04 5.83 15.94
C LEU A 113 -0.33 4.36 15.53
N ARG A 114 0.42 3.81 14.57
CA ARG A 114 0.36 2.39 14.18
C ARG A 114 0.96 1.45 15.22
N GLU A 115 1.87 1.93 16.05
CA GLU A 115 2.56 1.13 17.06
C GLU A 115 1.94 1.29 18.45
N ALA A 116 0.96 2.20 18.59
CA ALA A 116 0.26 2.45 19.84
C ALA A 116 -0.33 1.15 20.46
N PRO A 117 -0.11 0.90 21.76
CA PRO A 117 -0.45 -0.37 22.42
C PRO A 117 -1.96 -0.59 22.60
N GLY A 118 -2.78 0.45 22.44
CA GLY A 118 -4.24 0.32 22.54
C GLY A 118 -5.00 1.61 22.25
N PRO A 119 -6.35 1.56 22.30
CA PRO A 119 -7.21 2.68 21.90
C PRO A 119 -7.04 3.96 22.73
N ALA A 120 -6.69 3.85 24.01
CA ALA A 120 -6.43 5.02 24.86
C ALA A 120 -5.16 5.76 24.43
N ALA A 121 -4.06 5.04 24.21
CA ALA A 121 -2.81 5.62 23.69
C ALA A 121 -3.01 6.23 22.30
N VAL A 122 -3.83 5.62 21.44
CA VAL A 122 -4.22 6.20 20.14
C VAL A 122 -4.87 7.57 20.31
N ARG A 123 -5.77 7.74 21.30
CA ARG A 123 -6.43 9.02 21.57
C ARG A 123 -5.41 10.08 22.02
N GLU A 124 -4.55 9.77 22.97
CA GLU A 124 -3.51 10.69 23.47
C GLU A 124 -2.55 11.13 22.35
N MET A 125 -2.16 10.21 21.47
CA MET A 125 -1.26 10.50 20.36
C MET A 125 -1.87 11.41 19.28
N LEU A 126 -3.20 11.56 19.23
CA LEU A 126 -3.86 12.41 18.24
C LEU A 126 -3.67 13.91 18.48
N ASP A 127 -3.33 14.30 19.72
CA ASP A 127 -3.10 15.71 20.08
C ASP A 127 -1.94 16.32 19.29
N ALA A 128 -0.89 15.53 19.03
CA ALA A 128 0.24 15.97 18.20
C ALA A 128 -0.20 16.29 16.74
N TYR A 129 -1.12 15.52 16.18
CA TYR A 129 -1.65 15.77 14.83
C TYR A 129 -2.62 16.96 14.82
N ALA A 130 -3.38 17.17 15.89
CA ALA A 130 -4.20 18.35 16.05
C ALA A 130 -3.34 19.62 16.14
N ALA A 131 -2.26 19.59 16.93
CA ALA A 131 -1.29 20.67 17.04
C ALA A 131 -0.59 20.97 15.71
N ALA A 132 -0.16 19.93 14.97
CA ALA A 132 0.40 20.09 13.63
C ALA A 132 -0.59 20.75 12.67
N ALA A 133 -1.87 20.34 12.67
CA ALA A 133 -2.90 20.95 11.83
C ALA A 133 -3.20 22.42 12.21
N ALA A 134 -3.07 22.79 13.49
CA ALA A 134 -3.33 24.15 13.98
C ALA A 134 -2.36 25.22 13.40
N THR A 135 -1.25 24.79 12.79
CA THR A 135 -0.35 25.67 12.01
C THR A 135 -1.01 26.28 10.78
N GLY A 136 -2.16 25.76 10.34
CA GLY A 136 -2.88 26.22 9.15
C GLY A 136 -2.37 25.62 7.83
N SER A 137 -1.39 24.72 7.86
CA SER A 137 -0.91 24.05 6.65
C SER A 137 -1.93 23.03 6.13
N PRO A 138 -2.36 23.13 4.85
CA PRO A 138 -3.26 22.15 4.23
C PRO A 138 -2.75 20.71 4.27
N ARG A 139 -1.42 20.53 4.27
CA ARG A 139 -0.79 19.20 4.26
C ARG A 139 -0.84 18.56 5.64
N LEU A 140 -0.66 19.35 6.70
CA LEU A 140 -0.75 18.87 8.08
C LEU A 140 -2.20 18.65 8.49
N GLU A 141 -3.13 19.46 7.97
CA GLU A 141 -4.56 19.19 8.10
C GLU A 141 -4.96 17.88 7.43
N ALA A 142 -4.52 17.64 6.18
CA ALA A 142 -4.74 16.35 5.51
C ALA A 142 -4.12 15.17 6.28
N LEU A 143 -2.92 15.35 6.86
CA LEU A 143 -2.28 14.34 7.73
C LEU A 143 -3.12 14.05 8.98
N ARG A 144 -3.71 15.06 9.62
CA ARG A 144 -4.63 14.88 10.75
C ARG A 144 -5.84 14.03 10.37
N PHE A 145 -6.48 14.29 9.22
CA PHE A 145 -7.58 13.43 8.75
C PHE A 145 -7.15 11.98 8.56
N ARG A 146 -5.95 11.78 8.01
CA ARG A 146 -5.40 10.43 7.86
C ARG A 146 -5.10 9.77 9.21
N ALA A 147 -4.64 10.52 10.20
CA ALA A 147 -4.44 10.06 11.56
C ALA A 147 -5.76 9.64 12.22
N LEU A 148 -6.81 10.46 12.11
CA LEU A 148 -8.15 10.13 12.61
C LEU A 148 -8.73 8.88 11.94
N SER A 149 -8.59 8.76 10.62
CA SER A 149 -9.00 7.57 9.86
C SER A 149 -8.25 6.31 10.34
N LEU A 150 -6.95 6.41 10.56
CA LEU A 150 -6.16 5.31 11.12
C LEU A 150 -6.60 4.94 12.54
N ALA A 151 -6.82 5.94 13.41
CA ALA A 151 -7.32 5.75 14.78
C ALA A 151 -8.66 5.00 14.79
N LEU A 152 -9.64 5.49 14.01
CA LEU A 152 -10.95 4.85 13.84
C LEU A 152 -10.80 3.38 13.44
N ARG A 153 -10.00 3.09 12.39
CA ARG A 153 -9.82 1.71 11.91
C ARG A 153 -9.14 0.80 12.94
N ARG A 154 -8.11 1.30 13.64
CA ARG A 154 -7.43 0.53 14.69
C ARG A 154 -8.37 0.19 15.82
N THR A 155 -9.14 1.17 16.29
CA THR A 155 -10.11 0.98 17.37
C THR A 155 -11.18 -0.04 16.99
N ARG A 156 -11.69 0.01 15.75
CA ARG A 156 -12.63 -1.01 15.26
C ARG A 156 -12.05 -2.41 15.18
N ALA A 157 -10.77 -2.54 14.87
CA ALA A 157 -10.11 -3.85 14.80
C ALA A 157 -9.98 -4.51 16.19
N VAL A 158 -9.97 -3.74 17.27
CA VAL A 158 -10.00 -4.28 18.65
C VAL A 158 -11.39 -4.83 19.00
N GLY A 159 -12.45 -4.13 18.60
CA GLY A 159 -13.84 -4.51 18.85
C GLY A 159 -14.29 -4.37 20.31
N GLY A 160 -15.61 -4.50 20.53
CA GLY A 160 -16.26 -4.42 21.86
C GLY A 160 -16.82 -3.03 22.18
N GLY A 161 -17.76 -2.97 23.14
CA GLY A 161 -18.61 -1.79 23.35
C GLY A 161 -17.87 -0.47 23.63
N ALA A 162 -16.77 -0.51 24.39
CA ALA A 162 -15.94 0.68 24.64
C ALA A 162 -15.15 1.13 23.40
N ALA A 163 -14.64 0.17 22.60
CA ALA A 163 -13.97 0.46 21.35
C ALA A 163 -14.97 1.01 20.31
N ASP A 164 -16.18 0.48 20.25
CA ASP A 164 -17.23 0.95 19.34
C ASP A 164 -17.69 2.38 19.68
N ALA A 165 -17.78 2.72 20.97
CA ALA A 165 -18.05 4.09 21.41
C ALA A 165 -16.91 5.05 21.00
N LEU A 166 -15.65 4.64 21.21
CA LEU A 166 -14.50 5.45 20.84
C LEU A 166 -14.37 5.62 19.31
N ALA A 167 -14.65 4.57 18.53
CA ALA A 167 -14.66 4.61 17.08
C ALA A 167 -15.74 5.55 16.53
N ARG A 168 -16.92 5.58 17.17
CA ARG A 168 -17.96 6.58 16.88
C ARG A 168 -17.48 8.00 17.18
N GLY A 169 -16.86 8.23 18.33
CA GLY A 169 -16.27 9.54 18.66
C GLY A 169 -15.23 9.99 17.63
N PHE A 170 -14.35 9.10 17.16
CA PHE A 170 -13.42 9.44 16.07
C PHE A 170 -14.12 9.74 14.75
N ALA A 171 -15.24 9.07 14.46
CA ALA A 171 -16.01 9.33 13.26
C ALA A 171 -16.71 10.70 13.32
N GLU A 172 -17.24 11.08 14.50
CA GLU A 172 -17.78 12.43 14.77
C GLU A 172 -16.67 13.49 14.66
N ASP A 173 -15.50 13.25 15.25
CA ASP A 173 -14.33 14.14 15.13
C ASP A 173 -13.92 14.39 13.66
N ILE A 174 -14.09 13.39 12.78
CA ILE A 174 -13.81 13.51 11.35
C ILE A 174 -14.84 14.40 10.65
N GLU A 175 -16.14 14.19 10.88
CA GLU A 175 -17.18 15.04 10.27
C GLU A 175 -17.06 16.49 10.79
N ASP A 176 -16.87 16.69 12.10
CA ASP A 176 -16.67 18.01 12.72
C ASP A 176 -15.39 18.71 12.22
N ALA A 177 -14.32 17.97 11.97
CA ALA A 177 -13.11 18.52 11.38
C ALA A 177 -13.35 18.88 9.91
N ALA A 178 -14.08 18.07 9.15
CA ALA A 178 -14.36 18.30 7.74
C ALA A 178 -15.27 19.52 7.53
N ASP A 179 -16.28 19.72 8.37
CA ASP A 179 -17.19 20.86 8.29
C ASP A 179 -16.49 22.20 8.58
N ARG A 180 -15.45 22.18 9.42
CA ARG A 180 -14.61 23.35 9.72
C ARG A 180 -13.46 23.53 8.73
N SER A 181 -13.16 22.52 7.92
CA SER A 181 -12.02 22.54 7.00
C SER A 181 -12.29 23.45 5.80
N HIS A 182 -11.27 24.20 5.39
CA HIS A 182 -11.30 24.90 4.11
C HIS A 182 -10.96 23.99 2.92
N LEU A 183 -10.54 22.75 3.20
CA LEU A 183 -10.16 21.77 2.19
C LEU A 183 -11.37 20.96 1.74
N ARG A 184 -11.52 20.81 0.42
CA ARG A 184 -12.60 20.01 -0.15
C ARG A 184 -12.21 18.53 -0.18
N ALA A 185 -13.06 17.67 0.40
CA ALA A 185 -12.89 16.22 0.39
C ALA A 185 -12.67 15.63 -1.02
N SER A 186 -13.35 16.18 -2.02
CA SER A 186 -13.23 15.77 -3.43
C SER A 186 -11.92 16.18 -4.10
N ARG A 187 -10.99 16.83 -3.38
CA ARG A 187 -9.68 17.27 -3.88
C ARG A 187 -8.52 16.85 -2.99
N VAL A 188 -8.81 16.29 -1.81
CA VAL A 188 -7.80 15.88 -0.84
C VAL A 188 -8.09 14.44 -0.42
N PRO A 189 -7.38 13.45 -1.00
CA PRO A 189 -7.67 12.04 -0.76
C PRO A 189 -7.68 11.60 0.70
N CYS A 190 -6.85 12.21 1.56
CA CYS A 190 -6.83 11.90 2.99
C CYS A 190 -8.14 12.26 3.69
N ILE A 191 -8.80 13.34 3.27
CA ILE A 191 -10.11 13.76 3.80
C ILE A 191 -11.20 12.82 3.25
N GLY A 192 -11.16 12.52 1.95
CA GLY A 192 -12.07 11.55 1.33
C GLY A 192 -12.01 10.18 2.02
N GLU A 193 -10.82 9.67 2.30
CA GLU A 193 -10.61 8.43 3.05
C GLU A 193 -11.18 8.50 4.47
N ALA A 194 -10.92 9.57 5.20
CA ALA A 194 -11.42 9.74 6.55
C ALA A 194 -12.95 9.77 6.59
N LEU A 195 -13.59 10.57 5.73
CA LEU A 195 -15.05 10.68 5.63
C LEU A 195 -15.70 9.37 5.17
N TYR A 196 -15.05 8.65 4.24
CA TYR A 196 -15.49 7.30 3.88
C TYR A 196 -15.51 6.40 5.12
N HIS A 197 -14.42 6.33 5.88
CA HIS A 197 -14.36 5.49 7.07
C HIS A 197 -15.34 5.92 8.17
N ALA A 198 -15.50 7.22 8.41
CA ALA A 198 -16.50 7.74 9.33
C ALA A 198 -17.92 7.29 8.94
N SER A 199 -18.25 7.33 7.65
CA SER A 199 -19.57 6.89 7.14
C SER A 199 -19.86 5.41 7.36
N THR A 200 -18.83 4.56 7.49
CA THR A 200 -18.99 3.12 7.76
C THR A 200 -19.23 2.81 9.24
N VAL A 201 -19.24 3.83 10.10
CA VAL A 201 -19.41 3.73 11.56
C VAL A 201 -20.63 4.51 12.03
N LEU A 202 -20.82 5.72 11.49
CA LEU A 202 -21.91 6.60 11.90
C LEU A 202 -23.24 6.12 11.32
N PRO A 203 -24.33 6.15 12.11
CA PRO A 203 -25.66 5.94 11.56
C PRO A 203 -25.96 7.02 10.50
N GLY A 204 -26.56 6.61 9.39
CA GLY A 204 -26.76 7.51 8.26
C GLY A 204 -27.69 6.95 7.18
N ALA A 205 -27.99 7.82 6.22
CA ALA A 205 -28.74 7.44 5.03
C ALA A 205 -28.04 6.29 4.28
N PRO A 206 -28.79 5.33 3.70
CA PRO A 206 -28.22 4.14 3.04
C PRO A 206 -27.14 4.45 2.00
N ASP A 207 -27.22 5.61 1.32
CA ASP A 207 -26.33 5.97 0.21
C ASP A 207 -25.09 6.79 0.63
N ARG A 208 -24.94 7.12 1.93
CA ARG A 208 -23.85 7.99 2.39
C ARG A 208 -22.48 7.39 2.08
N THR A 209 -22.28 6.10 2.36
CA THR A 209 -21.00 5.43 2.14
C THR A 209 -20.64 5.36 0.66
N ALA A 210 -21.62 5.08 -0.21
CA ALA A 210 -21.41 5.06 -1.66
C ALA A 210 -21.03 6.46 -2.18
N ALA A 211 -21.71 7.52 -1.73
CA ALA A 211 -21.37 8.90 -2.11
C ALA A 211 -19.97 9.31 -1.63
N ARG A 212 -19.59 8.98 -0.40
CA ARG A 212 -18.24 9.26 0.14
C ARG A 212 -17.16 8.45 -0.58
N LEU A 213 -17.44 7.20 -0.96
CA LEU A 213 -16.53 6.40 -1.77
C LEU A 213 -16.28 7.05 -3.14
N ARG A 214 -17.34 7.46 -3.84
CA ARG A 214 -17.18 8.14 -5.15
C ARG A 214 -16.37 9.43 -5.02
N ALA A 215 -16.66 10.25 -4.01
CA ALA A 215 -15.89 11.48 -3.76
C ALA A 215 -14.41 11.18 -3.48
N TRP A 216 -14.10 10.07 -2.80
CA TRP A 216 -12.71 9.65 -2.58
C TRP A 216 -12.04 9.16 -3.86
N ILE A 217 -12.72 8.38 -4.70
CA ILE A 217 -12.22 7.96 -6.02
C ILE A 217 -11.95 9.19 -6.90
N GLU A 218 -12.86 10.16 -6.93
CA GLU A 218 -12.72 11.39 -7.73
C GLU A 218 -11.59 12.30 -7.25
N ALA A 219 -11.24 12.26 -5.96
CA ALA A 219 -10.15 13.06 -5.41
C ALA A 219 -8.77 12.63 -5.94
N ASP A 220 -8.61 11.35 -6.31
CA ASP A 220 -7.43 10.82 -6.97
C ASP A 220 -7.76 9.54 -7.74
N LEU A 221 -7.98 9.70 -9.05
CA LEU A 221 -8.35 8.60 -9.94
C LEU A 221 -7.26 7.55 -10.11
N ALA A 222 -6.00 7.89 -9.79
CA ALA A 222 -4.86 6.97 -9.85
C ALA A 222 -4.65 6.21 -8.53
N ASN A 223 -5.39 6.56 -7.47
CA ASN A 223 -5.25 5.94 -6.17
C ASN A 223 -6.01 4.61 -6.08
N PRO A 224 -5.34 3.48 -5.83
CA PRO A 224 -6.02 2.19 -5.66
C PRO A 224 -6.69 2.03 -4.29
N ARG A 225 -6.35 2.84 -3.28
CA ARG A 225 -6.79 2.67 -1.89
C ARG A 225 -8.32 2.64 -1.69
N PRO A 226 -9.13 3.50 -2.36
CA PRO A 226 -10.59 3.44 -2.21
C PRO A 226 -11.14 2.05 -2.51
N TYR A 227 -10.63 1.42 -3.58
CA TYR A 227 -11.06 0.08 -4.00
C TYR A 227 -10.67 -0.99 -2.97
N LEU A 228 -9.46 -0.92 -2.43
CA LEU A 228 -8.98 -1.87 -1.41
C LEU A 228 -9.77 -1.76 -0.11
N HIS A 229 -10.00 -0.53 0.35
CA HIS A 229 -10.69 -0.28 1.62
C HIS A 229 -12.19 -0.59 1.53
N HIS A 230 -12.84 -0.32 0.38
CA HIS A 230 -14.23 -0.70 0.18
C HIS A 230 -14.42 -2.20 0.03
N ALA A 231 -13.50 -2.88 -0.68
CA ALA A 231 -13.51 -4.33 -0.78
C ALA A 231 -13.39 -5.01 0.60
N ALA A 232 -12.48 -4.54 1.46
CA ALA A 232 -12.35 -5.02 2.84
C ALA A 232 -13.61 -4.76 3.68
N HIS A 233 -14.21 -3.57 3.55
CA HIS A 233 -15.44 -3.23 4.26
C HIS A 233 -16.59 -4.15 3.87
N LEU A 234 -16.84 -4.31 2.57
CA LEU A 234 -17.89 -5.20 2.06
C LEU A 234 -17.62 -6.66 2.47
N GLY A 235 -16.37 -7.14 2.40
CA GLY A 235 -16.01 -8.50 2.81
C GLY A 235 -16.32 -8.82 4.28
N ALA A 236 -16.29 -7.80 5.15
CA ALA A 236 -16.59 -7.92 6.58
C ALA A 236 -18.10 -7.84 6.91
N LEU A 237 -18.94 -7.38 5.98
CA LEU A 237 -20.38 -7.30 6.21
C LEU A 237 -21.06 -8.68 5.98
N PRO A 238 -22.09 -9.03 6.78
CA PRO A 238 -22.98 -10.13 6.44
C PRO A 238 -23.78 -9.78 5.17
N ASP A 239 -24.14 -10.78 4.37
CA ASP A 239 -24.99 -10.67 3.17
C ASP A 239 -24.54 -9.66 2.10
N SER A 240 -23.24 -9.41 2.00
CA SER A 240 -22.66 -8.45 1.07
C SER A 240 -22.31 -8.99 -0.32
N ALA A 241 -22.70 -10.23 -0.65
CA ALA A 241 -22.27 -10.91 -1.87
C ALA A 241 -22.58 -10.10 -3.16
N GLY A 242 -23.79 -9.54 -3.25
CA GLY A 242 -24.21 -8.70 -4.38
C GLY A 242 -23.38 -7.41 -4.50
N PRO A 243 -23.37 -6.54 -3.46
CA PRO A 243 -22.54 -5.33 -3.44
C PRO A 243 -21.05 -5.62 -3.68
N LEU A 244 -20.50 -6.68 -3.09
CA LEU A 244 -19.10 -7.08 -3.26
C LEU A 244 -18.82 -7.50 -4.70
N SER A 245 -19.72 -8.27 -5.32
CA SER A 245 -19.60 -8.64 -6.74
C SER A 245 -19.57 -7.41 -7.64
N ALA A 246 -20.46 -6.43 -7.40
CA ALA A 246 -20.51 -5.19 -8.16
C ALA A 246 -19.21 -4.37 -8.01
N HIS A 247 -18.71 -4.24 -6.78
CA HIS A 247 -17.47 -3.51 -6.50
C HIS A 247 -16.23 -4.17 -7.12
N LEU A 248 -16.14 -5.51 -7.08
CA LEU A 248 -15.03 -6.23 -7.71
C LEU A 248 -15.07 -6.08 -9.23
N ALA A 249 -16.25 -6.08 -9.86
CA ALA A 249 -16.39 -5.81 -11.29
C ALA A 249 -15.99 -4.36 -11.64
N GLU A 250 -16.36 -3.38 -10.82
CA GLU A 250 -15.91 -1.98 -10.97
C GLU A 250 -14.38 -1.89 -10.83
N THR A 251 -13.80 -2.59 -9.87
CA THR A 251 -12.35 -2.65 -9.65
C THR A 251 -11.63 -3.27 -10.85
N ASP A 252 -12.17 -4.36 -11.42
CA ASP A 252 -11.63 -5.00 -12.63
C ASP A 252 -11.71 -4.05 -13.83
N ALA A 253 -12.82 -3.31 -13.99
CA ALA A 253 -12.94 -2.28 -15.03
C ALA A 253 -11.95 -1.13 -14.85
N ALA A 254 -11.68 -0.73 -13.59
CA ALA A 254 -10.73 0.30 -13.23
C ALA A 254 -9.27 -0.13 -13.43
N CYS A 255 -8.95 -1.43 -13.50
CA CYS A 255 -7.58 -1.90 -13.79
C CYS A 255 -7.00 -1.34 -15.09
N ARG A 256 -7.84 -1.05 -16.09
CA ARG A 256 -7.42 -0.37 -17.33
C ARG A 256 -6.88 1.04 -17.09
N ARG A 257 -7.24 1.67 -15.97
CA ARG A 257 -6.79 3.01 -15.56
C ARG A 257 -5.54 2.97 -14.66
N PHE A 258 -5.23 1.84 -14.04
CA PHE A 258 -4.10 1.66 -13.10
C PHE A 258 -2.87 0.99 -13.72
N ASP A 259 -2.79 0.93 -15.06
CA ASP A 259 -1.71 0.28 -15.80
C ASP A 259 -1.44 -1.19 -15.38
N GLY A 260 -2.46 -1.89 -14.84
CA GLY A 260 -2.34 -3.32 -14.54
C GLY A 260 -3.35 -3.89 -13.53
N PRO A 261 -3.38 -5.22 -13.37
CA PRO A 261 -4.34 -5.92 -12.54
C PRO A 261 -3.96 -5.99 -11.04
N ALA A 262 -2.89 -5.31 -10.62
CA ALA A 262 -2.40 -5.34 -9.23
C ALA A 262 -3.47 -4.90 -8.22
N THR A 263 -4.22 -3.84 -8.54
CA THR A 263 -5.32 -3.33 -7.71
C THR A 263 -6.44 -4.36 -7.53
N SER A 264 -6.80 -5.10 -8.58
CA SER A 264 -7.83 -6.14 -8.49
C SER A 264 -7.39 -7.29 -7.58
N ILE A 265 -6.17 -7.81 -7.75
CA ILE A 265 -5.64 -8.87 -6.88
C ILE A 265 -5.62 -8.39 -5.42
N ALA A 266 -5.13 -7.18 -5.18
CA ALA A 266 -5.08 -6.59 -3.85
C ALA A 266 -6.48 -6.38 -3.24
N ALA A 267 -7.47 -5.96 -4.03
CA ALA A 267 -8.85 -5.77 -3.57
C ALA A 267 -9.50 -7.11 -3.19
N ARG A 268 -9.26 -8.16 -3.98
CA ARG A 268 -9.74 -9.51 -3.68
C ARG A 268 -9.10 -10.07 -2.40
N LEU A 269 -7.80 -9.88 -2.23
CA LEU A 269 -7.12 -10.25 -0.98
C LEU A 269 -7.66 -9.46 0.23
N ALA A 270 -7.98 -8.17 0.04
CA ALA A 270 -8.56 -7.33 1.08
C ALA A 270 -10.00 -7.76 1.44
N ALA A 271 -10.81 -8.12 0.46
CA ALA A 271 -12.16 -8.63 0.67
C ALA A 271 -12.18 -10.02 1.33
N ALA A 272 -11.25 -10.90 0.95
CA ALA A 272 -11.15 -12.23 1.55
C ALA A 272 -10.86 -12.13 3.05
N ALA A 273 -9.86 -11.32 3.45
CA ALA A 273 -9.39 -11.26 4.83
C ALA A 273 -9.23 -12.69 5.42
N ASP A 274 -10.03 -13.04 6.43
CA ASP A 274 -10.01 -14.36 7.08
C ASP A 274 -10.86 -15.41 6.35
N ARG A 275 -11.72 -15.01 5.41
CA ARG A 275 -12.58 -15.90 4.62
C ARG A 275 -11.80 -16.51 3.45
N PRO A 276 -12.13 -17.73 2.99
CA PRO A 276 -11.47 -18.32 1.84
C PRO A 276 -11.64 -17.50 0.55
N LEU A 277 -10.61 -17.41 -0.29
CA LEU A 277 -10.69 -16.76 -1.60
C LEU A 277 -11.80 -17.33 -2.49
N ALA A 278 -12.04 -18.64 -2.38
CA ALA A 278 -13.10 -19.34 -3.11
C ALA A 278 -14.52 -18.92 -2.71
N ALA A 279 -14.69 -18.28 -1.54
CA ALA A 279 -15.98 -17.75 -1.10
C ALA A 279 -16.29 -16.37 -1.69
N LEU A 280 -15.34 -15.74 -2.39
CA LEU A 280 -15.56 -14.46 -3.04
C LEU A 280 -16.40 -14.62 -4.32
N PRO A 281 -17.30 -13.66 -4.62
CA PRO A 281 -18.04 -13.68 -5.87
C PRO A 281 -17.11 -13.54 -7.07
N GLY A 282 -17.35 -14.37 -8.09
CA GLY A 282 -16.55 -14.39 -9.32
C GLY A 282 -15.10 -14.82 -9.10
N HIS A 283 -14.81 -15.64 -8.08
CA HIS A 283 -13.50 -16.24 -7.90
C HIS A 283 -13.15 -17.15 -9.09
N ASP A 284 -12.07 -16.79 -9.79
CA ASP A 284 -11.46 -17.60 -10.85
C ASP A 284 -9.94 -17.71 -10.57
N PRO A 285 -9.45 -18.88 -10.12
CA PRO A 285 -8.03 -19.08 -9.83
C PRO A 285 -7.16 -18.93 -11.09
N GLU A 286 -7.66 -19.29 -12.27
CA GLU A 286 -6.90 -19.14 -13.51
C GLU A 286 -6.76 -17.67 -13.93
N ALA A 287 -7.81 -16.87 -13.78
CA ALA A 287 -7.74 -15.42 -13.97
C ALA A 287 -6.73 -14.77 -13.01
N LEU A 288 -6.77 -15.12 -11.73
CA LEU A 288 -5.82 -14.60 -10.73
C LEU A 288 -4.37 -14.93 -11.10
N LEU A 289 -4.11 -16.16 -11.53
CA LEU A 289 -2.78 -16.58 -11.96
C LEU A 289 -2.32 -15.87 -13.25
N ARG A 290 -3.22 -15.60 -14.21
CA ARG A 290 -2.90 -14.81 -15.41
C ARG A 290 -2.59 -13.37 -15.07
N TRP A 291 -3.36 -12.77 -14.17
CA TRP A 291 -3.10 -11.41 -13.70
C TRP A 291 -1.78 -11.29 -12.94
N LEU A 292 -1.44 -12.30 -12.12
CA LEU A 292 -0.14 -12.35 -11.45
C LEU A 292 1.02 -12.39 -12.44
N GLU A 293 0.90 -13.16 -13.52
CA GLU A 293 1.92 -13.23 -14.57
C GLU A 293 2.14 -11.86 -15.23
N ALA A 294 1.06 -11.12 -15.49
CA ALA A 294 1.13 -9.77 -16.06
C ALA A 294 1.87 -8.76 -15.16
N ILE A 295 1.89 -8.98 -13.84
CA ILE A 295 2.54 -8.07 -12.88
C ILE A 295 3.81 -8.65 -12.25
N ALA A 296 4.27 -9.84 -12.68
CA ALA A 296 5.40 -10.52 -12.07
C ALA A 296 6.71 -9.71 -12.13
N ASP A 297 6.80 -8.78 -13.09
CA ASP A 297 7.95 -7.90 -13.32
C ASP A 297 7.72 -6.46 -12.87
N ALA A 298 6.50 -6.13 -12.46
CA ALA A 298 6.15 -4.82 -11.95
C ALA A 298 6.66 -4.64 -10.50
N PRO A 299 7.00 -3.40 -10.10
CA PRO A 299 7.22 -3.07 -8.71
C PRO A 299 6.07 -3.56 -7.81
N GLY A 300 6.38 -4.18 -6.68
CA GLY A 300 5.38 -4.74 -5.76
C GLY A 300 4.70 -6.05 -6.20
N GLY A 301 4.84 -6.50 -7.45
CA GLY A 301 4.26 -7.75 -7.95
C GLY A 301 4.67 -8.98 -7.15
N GLN A 302 5.93 -9.03 -6.71
CA GLN A 302 6.46 -10.07 -5.83
C GLN A 302 5.71 -10.16 -4.48
N VAL A 303 5.42 -9.00 -3.88
CA VAL A 303 4.74 -8.92 -2.59
C VAL A 303 3.31 -9.42 -2.73
N LEU A 304 2.62 -9.05 -3.81
CA LEU A 304 1.28 -9.53 -4.10
C LEU A 304 1.25 -11.04 -4.39
N ALA A 305 2.22 -11.57 -5.13
CA ALA A 305 2.34 -13.01 -5.36
C ALA A 305 2.53 -13.79 -4.05
N ASN A 306 3.37 -13.28 -3.14
CA ASN A 306 3.59 -13.91 -1.83
C ASN A 306 2.32 -13.89 -0.98
N ARG A 307 1.60 -12.76 -0.96
CA ARG A 307 0.33 -12.64 -0.23
C ARG A 307 -0.74 -13.57 -0.81
N LEU A 308 -0.85 -13.67 -2.14
CA LEU A 308 -1.81 -14.59 -2.76
C LEU A 308 -1.46 -16.05 -2.43
N ALA A 309 -0.19 -16.43 -2.59
CA ALA A 309 0.24 -17.80 -2.32
C ALA A 309 0.07 -18.18 -0.84
N ALA A 310 0.39 -17.27 0.08
CA ALA A 310 0.18 -17.47 1.52
C ALA A 310 -1.31 -17.60 1.86
N LYS A 311 -2.16 -16.74 1.29
CA LYS A 311 -3.61 -16.80 1.49
C LYS A 311 -4.21 -18.09 0.92
N ALA A 312 -3.87 -18.46 -0.32
CA ALA A 312 -4.34 -19.69 -0.95
C ALA A 312 -3.94 -20.93 -0.14
N LEU A 313 -2.71 -20.96 0.40
CA LEU A 313 -2.28 -22.05 1.28
C LEU A 313 -3.06 -22.08 2.60
N ALA A 314 -3.33 -20.93 3.22
CA ALA A 314 -4.15 -20.83 4.43
C ALA A 314 -5.59 -21.32 4.19
N ASP A 315 -6.11 -21.08 2.99
CA ASP A 315 -7.43 -21.53 2.55
C ASP A 315 -7.48 -23.01 2.14
N GLY A 316 -6.33 -23.70 2.11
CA GLY A 316 -6.22 -25.09 1.68
C GLY A 316 -6.14 -25.30 0.15
N ASP A 317 -6.09 -24.23 -0.64
CA ASP A 317 -5.92 -24.30 -2.09
C ASP A 317 -4.44 -24.41 -2.48
N GLU A 318 -3.92 -25.64 -2.37
CA GLU A 318 -2.54 -25.92 -2.73
C GLU A 318 -2.27 -25.74 -4.23
N ALA A 319 -3.26 -25.88 -5.11
CA ALA A 319 -3.07 -25.72 -6.55
C ALA A 319 -2.82 -24.25 -6.91
N LEU A 320 -3.66 -23.34 -6.41
CA LEU A 320 -3.48 -21.91 -6.59
C LEU A 320 -2.20 -21.41 -5.92
N ALA A 321 -1.89 -21.90 -4.72
CA ALA A 321 -0.65 -21.55 -4.04
C ALA A 321 0.59 -21.96 -4.86
N ARG A 322 0.62 -23.18 -5.41
CA ARG A 322 1.69 -23.63 -6.32
C ARG A 322 1.76 -22.80 -7.59
N GLY A 323 0.62 -22.49 -8.20
CA GLY A 323 0.57 -21.65 -9.39
C GLY A 323 1.13 -20.25 -9.14
N ALA A 324 0.75 -19.62 -8.03
CA ALA A 324 1.20 -18.28 -7.65
C ALA A 324 2.71 -18.28 -7.36
N LEU A 325 3.20 -19.31 -6.66
CA LEU A 325 4.63 -19.50 -6.45
C LEU A 325 5.36 -19.65 -7.79
N TYR A 326 4.91 -20.57 -8.65
CA TYR A 326 5.54 -20.85 -9.94
C TYR A 326 5.65 -19.62 -10.84
N ARG A 327 4.59 -18.80 -10.91
CA ARG A 327 4.53 -17.62 -11.79
C ARG A 327 5.19 -16.38 -11.20
N GLY A 328 5.20 -16.23 -9.88
CA GLY A 328 5.52 -14.96 -9.22
C GLY A 328 6.55 -15.00 -8.09
N LEU A 329 6.90 -16.16 -7.51
CA LEU A 329 7.86 -16.20 -6.39
C LEU A 329 9.32 -16.14 -6.87
N ARG A 330 10.00 -15.02 -6.57
CA ARG A 330 11.45 -14.83 -6.77
C ARG A 330 12.20 -14.55 -5.48
N LEU A 331 11.50 -14.02 -4.49
CA LEU A 331 12.02 -13.70 -3.16
C LEU A 331 11.03 -14.16 -2.11
N TRP A 332 11.54 -14.89 -1.12
CA TRP A 332 10.79 -15.21 0.08
C TRP A 332 10.75 -13.98 1.01
N ILE A 333 9.61 -13.76 1.67
CA ILE A 333 9.39 -12.68 2.65
C ILE A 333 8.74 -13.35 3.86
N THR A 334 9.51 -13.52 4.92
CA THR A 334 9.13 -14.21 6.17
C THR A 334 7.79 -13.72 6.73
N ASP A 335 7.60 -12.41 6.81
CA ASP A 335 6.40 -11.80 7.42
C ASP A 335 5.09 -12.11 6.67
N LEU A 336 5.19 -12.48 5.39
CA LEU A 336 4.03 -12.86 4.57
C LEU A 336 3.70 -14.35 4.67
N TRP A 337 4.51 -15.13 5.38
CA TRP A 337 4.38 -16.59 5.52
C TRP A 337 4.48 -17.01 6.98
N GLN A 338 3.36 -16.98 7.69
CA GLN A 338 3.31 -17.33 9.12
C GLN A 338 3.76 -18.79 9.38
N ASP A 339 3.50 -19.73 8.47
CA ASP A 339 3.95 -21.13 8.56
C ASP A 339 5.11 -21.43 7.60
N HIS A 340 6.32 -21.24 8.09
CA HIS A 340 7.57 -21.40 7.35
C HIS A 340 7.79 -22.85 6.89
N GLY A 341 7.41 -23.82 7.72
CA GLY A 341 7.57 -25.24 7.41
C GLY A 341 6.69 -25.66 6.23
N ARG A 342 5.42 -25.24 6.24
CA ARG A 342 4.52 -25.49 5.10
C ARG A 342 4.98 -24.80 3.82
N PHE A 343 5.53 -23.59 3.92
CA PHE A 343 6.13 -22.91 2.78
C PHE A 343 7.28 -23.72 2.17
N TYR A 344 8.27 -24.15 2.97
CA TYR A 344 9.41 -24.93 2.44
C TYR A 344 8.95 -26.24 1.81
N ALA A 345 7.96 -26.91 2.41
CA ALA A 345 7.35 -28.11 1.83
C ALA A 345 6.65 -27.82 0.49
N LEU A 346 5.89 -26.73 0.41
CA LEU A 346 5.23 -26.28 -0.83
C LEU A 346 6.25 -25.89 -1.91
N TYR A 347 7.27 -25.12 -1.55
CA TYR A 347 8.36 -24.72 -2.42
C TYR A 347 9.13 -25.93 -2.95
N ALA A 348 9.50 -26.87 -2.08
CA ALA A 348 10.19 -28.10 -2.47
C ALA A 348 9.34 -28.91 -3.45
N ARG A 349 8.03 -29.06 -3.21
CA ARG A 349 7.10 -29.73 -4.14
C ARG A 349 6.99 -29.01 -5.49
N THR A 350 6.96 -27.67 -5.49
CA THR A 350 6.76 -26.85 -6.68
C THR A 350 8.01 -26.75 -7.56
N PHE A 351 9.19 -26.61 -6.96
CA PHE A 351 10.43 -26.30 -7.69
C PHE A 351 11.51 -27.38 -7.62
N ARG A 352 11.62 -28.13 -6.50
CA ARG A 352 12.66 -29.17 -6.34
C ARG A 352 12.16 -30.59 -6.65
N GLY A 353 10.85 -30.83 -6.60
CA GLY A 353 10.21 -32.12 -6.89
C GLY A 353 10.31 -32.56 -8.36
N ALA A 354 10.56 -31.63 -9.29
CA ALA A 354 10.70 -31.92 -10.71
C ALA A 354 12.09 -32.45 -11.13
N SER A 355 13.15 -32.13 -10.36
CA SER A 355 14.53 -32.55 -10.71
C SER A 355 14.78 -34.04 -10.50
N ARG A 356 14.07 -34.70 -9.55
CA ARG A 356 14.20 -36.16 -9.34
C ARG A 356 13.59 -37.00 -10.46
N LYS A 357 12.53 -36.53 -11.14
CA LYS A 357 11.91 -37.28 -12.25
C LYS A 357 12.66 -37.17 -13.58
N ARG A 358 13.38 -36.06 -13.82
CA ARG A 358 14.25 -35.93 -15.01
C ARG A 358 15.58 -36.68 -14.87
N GLY A 359 16.14 -36.78 -13.66
CA GLY A 359 17.32 -37.64 -13.41
C GLY A 359 17.02 -39.13 -13.52
N ALA A 360 15.83 -39.57 -13.08
CA ALA A 360 15.42 -40.98 -13.18
C ALA A 360 15.04 -41.40 -14.61
N ALA A 361 14.52 -40.50 -15.45
CA ALA A 361 14.21 -40.79 -16.85
C ALA A 361 15.46 -40.85 -17.75
N VAL A 362 16.53 -40.10 -17.41
CA VAL A 362 17.82 -40.17 -18.12
C VAL A 362 18.64 -41.40 -17.70
N ALA A 363 18.47 -41.89 -16.47
CA ALA A 363 19.10 -43.14 -16.00
C ALA A 363 18.36 -44.42 -16.46
N ALA A 364 17.18 -44.29 -17.07
CA ALA A 364 16.36 -45.42 -17.53
C ALA A 364 16.27 -45.54 -19.07
N ALA A 365 17.14 -44.85 -19.81
CA ALA A 365 17.37 -45.17 -21.21
C ALA A 365 18.40 -46.32 -21.28
N PRO A 366 18.03 -47.54 -21.74
CA PRO A 366 19.00 -48.60 -21.93
C PRO A 366 19.99 -48.16 -23.01
N ALA A 367 21.28 -48.33 -22.73
CA ALA A 367 22.33 -48.20 -23.75
C ALA A 367 22.04 -49.22 -24.86
N ALA A 368 21.77 -48.72 -26.06
CA ALA A 368 21.78 -49.51 -27.30
C ALA A 368 23.17 -49.45 -27.92
#